data_AF-A0A1H5THU4-F1
#
_entry.id   AF-A0A1H5THU4-F1
#
_cell.length_a   1.000
_cell.length_b   1.000
_cell.length_c   1.000
_cell.angle_alpha   90.00
_cell.angle_beta   90.00
_cell.angle_gamma   90.00
#
_symmetry.space_group_name_H-M   'P 1'
#
loop_
_entity.id
_entity.type
_entity.pdbx_description
1 polymer ?
#
loop_
_entity_poly.entity_id
_entity_poly.type
_entity_poly.pdbx_seq_one_letter_code
_entity_poly.pdbx_strand_id
1 'polypeptide(L)'
;MIVKQIKLSNASKDKLGRLKGKTGIKNWNILCRWALCFSLSENTVPTDVPIVADSNVEMSWYTFGGEYSDIYEALIIAWCKKMDLPTDEETLAKYFKLHLERGIAYLCGTNFIKNLDDLLMLSLED
;
A
#
# COMPACT_ATOMS: atom_id res chain seq x y z
N MET A 1 13.14 6.49 8.22
CA MET A 1 12.78 5.94 6.90
C MET A 1 12.75 4.42 6.98
N ILE A 2 11.57 3.82 6.80
CA ILE A 2 11.36 2.37 6.98
C ILE A 2 11.84 1.51 5.81
N VAL A 3 11.88 2.08 4.59
CA VAL A 3 12.44 1.45 3.39
C VAL A 3 13.07 2.53 2.52
N LYS A 4 14.15 2.21 1.80
CA LYS A 4 14.78 3.16 0.85
C LYS A 4 14.07 3.16 -0.50
N GLN A 5 13.78 1.96 -0.99
CA GLN A 5 13.16 1.71 -2.29
C GLN A 5 11.96 0.78 -2.14
N ILE A 6 10.92 1.06 -2.90
CA ILE A 6 9.71 0.26 -2.98
C ILE A 6 9.66 -0.32 -4.38
N LYS A 7 9.78 -1.64 -4.47
CA LYS A 7 9.67 -2.39 -5.71
C LYS A 7 8.50 -3.36 -5.62
N LEU A 8 7.59 -3.28 -6.58
CA LEU A 8 6.36 -4.08 -6.59
C LEU A 8 6.59 -5.46 -7.22
N SER A 9 5.70 -6.40 -6.92
CA SER A 9 5.58 -7.64 -7.71
C SER A 9 4.95 -7.39 -9.08
N ASN A 10 5.24 -8.23 -10.07
CA ASN A 10 4.57 -8.16 -11.38
C ASN A 10 3.05 -8.34 -11.24
N ALA A 11 2.61 -9.21 -10.33
CA ALA A 11 1.19 -9.39 -10.03
C ALA A 11 0.55 -8.10 -9.52
N SER A 12 1.22 -7.37 -8.62
CA SER A 12 0.71 -6.10 -8.11
C SER A 12 0.76 -4.97 -9.14
N LYS A 13 1.78 -4.95 -10.00
CA LYS A 13 1.81 -4.06 -11.17
C LYS A 13 0.60 -4.29 -12.07
N ASP A 14 0.27 -5.53 -12.40
CA ASP A 14 -0.88 -5.85 -13.28
C ASP A 14 -2.21 -5.43 -12.64
N LYS A 15 -2.39 -5.69 -11.34
CA LYS A 15 -3.54 -5.25 -10.55
C LYS A 15 -3.70 -3.73 -10.58
N LEU A 16 -2.64 -3.01 -10.23
CA LEU A 16 -2.62 -1.55 -10.23
C LEU A 16 -2.83 -0.97 -11.65
N GLY A 17 -2.37 -1.66 -12.70
CA GLY A 17 -2.62 -1.28 -14.09
C GLY A 17 -4.11 -1.27 -14.43
N ARG A 18 -4.87 -2.27 -13.95
CA ARG A 18 -6.33 -2.32 -14.10
C ARG A 18 -7.00 -1.21 -13.30
N LEU A 19 -6.57 -1.00 -12.05
CA LEU A 19 -7.11 0.06 -11.18
C LEU A 19 -6.90 1.45 -11.78
N LYS A 20 -5.73 1.70 -12.37
CA LYS A 20 -5.42 2.92 -13.14
C LYS A 20 -6.37 3.12 -14.31
N GLY A 21 -6.68 2.07 -15.06
CA GLY A 21 -7.64 2.13 -16.16
C GLY A 21 -9.06 2.49 -15.71
N LYS A 22 -9.48 2.00 -14.54
CA LYS A 22 -10.81 2.25 -13.96
C LYS A 22 -10.94 3.65 -13.34
N THR A 23 -9.92 4.11 -12.63
CA THR A 23 -9.97 5.35 -11.82
C THR A 23 -9.42 6.57 -12.56
N GLY A 24 -8.64 6.38 -13.62
CA GLY A 24 -7.93 7.47 -14.31
C GLY A 24 -6.68 7.98 -13.58
N ILE A 25 -6.35 7.47 -12.39
CA ILE A 25 -5.17 7.88 -11.62
C ILE A 25 -3.90 7.37 -12.29
N LYS A 26 -3.10 8.28 -12.85
CA LYS A 26 -1.94 7.91 -13.68
C LYS A 26 -0.71 7.49 -12.88
N ASN A 27 -0.54 8.00 -11.66
CA ASN A 27 0.69 7.82 -10.90
C ASN A 27 0.60 6.60 -9.98
N TRP A 28 1.56 5.69 -10.08
CA TRP A 28 1.61 4.46 -9.27
C TRP A 28 1.69 4.75 -7.77
N ASN A 29 2.49 5.74 -7.37
CA ASN A 29 2.63 6.14 -5.96
C ASN A 29 1.30 6.53 -5.33
N ILE A 30 0.41 7.22 -6.05
CA ILE A 30 -0.92 7.60 -5.55
C ILE A 30 -1.75 6.34 -5.27
N LEU A 31 -1.80 5.40 -6.21
CA LEU A 31 -2.54 4.15 -6.01
C LEU A 31 -1.93 3.29 -4.89
N CYS A 32 -0.60 3.26 -4.76
CA CYS A 32 0.07 2.59 -3.67
C CYS A 32 -0.25 3.22 -2.30
N ARG A 33 -0.41 4.54 -2.21
CA ARG A 33 -0.85 5.22 -0.97
C ARG A 33 -2.27 4.81 -0.59
N TRP A 34 -3.19 4.80 -1.56
CA TRP A 34 -4.56 4.30 -1.34
C TRP A 34 -4.56 2.86 -0.83
N ALA A 35 -3.81 1.98 -1.49
CA ALA A 35 -3.66 0.59 -1.06
C ALA A 35 -3.11 0.48 0.37
N LEU A 36 -2.06 1.22 0.70
CA LEU A 36 -1.48 1.21 2.03
C LEU A 36 -2.50 1.66 3.10
N CYS A 37 -3.14 2.82 2.90
CA CYS A 37 -4.10 3.37 3.86
C CYS A 37 -5.30 2.45 4.05
N PHE A 38 -5.86 1.92 2.96
CA PHE A 38 -6.97 0.97 3.02
C PHE A 38 -6.57 -0.32 3.75
N SER A 39 -5.37 -0.83 3.51
CA SER A 39 -4.88 -1.99 4.25
C SER A 39 -4.68 -1.72 5.74
N LEU A 40 -4.30 -0.50 6.13
CA LEU A 40 -4.14 -0.14 7.54
C LEU A 40 -5.48 0.03 8.26
N SER A 41 -6.53 0.52 7.58
CA SER A 41 -7.87 0.71 8.17
C SER A 41 -8.53 -0.62 8.56
N GLU A 42 -8.22 -1.71 7.84
CA GLU A 42 -8.69 -3.07 8.18
C GLU A 42 -8.28 -3.53 9.58
N ASN A 43 -7.29 -2.88 10.21
CA ASN A 43 -6.87 -3.11 11.59
C ASN A 43 -6.64 -4.60 11.96
N THR A 44 -6.16 -5.38 11.00
CA THR A 44 -5.79 -6.79 11.15
C THR A 44 -4.37 -7.02 10.66
N VAL A 45 -3.69 -8.02 11.20
CA VAL A 45 -2.35 -8.43 10.76
C VAL A 45 -2.43 -9.04 9.35
N PRO A 46 -1.72 -8.49 8.35
CA PRO A 46 -1.64 -9.10 7.03
C PRO A 46 -1.06 -10.51 7.10
N THR A 47 -1.50 -11.41 6.21
CA THR A 47 -0.93 -12.75 6.10
C THR A 47 0.57 -12.66 5.80
N ASP A 48 1.38 -13.39 6.56
CA ASP A 48 2.82 -13.44 6.35
C ASP A 48 3.15 -14.31 5.12
N VAL A 49 3.23 -13.66 3.96
CA VAL A 49 3.55 -14.31 2.69
C VAL A 49 4.84 -13.71 2.11
N PRO A 50 5.69 -14.53 1.48
CA PRO A 50 6.86 -14.02 0.76
C PRO A 50 6.42 -13.08 -0.36
N ILE A 51 6.99 -11.88 -0.41
CA ILE A 51 6.74 -10.90 -1.47
C ILE A 51 7.87 -10.96 -2.49
N VAL A 52 7.52 -11.33 -3.73
CA VAL A 52 8.46 -11.36 -4.85
C VAL A 52 8.50 -9.97 -5.50
N ALA A 53 9.58 -9.23 -5.32
CA ALA A 53 9.77 -7.88 -5.89
C ALA A 53 10.45 -7.93 -7.28
N ASP A 54 9.76 -8.48 -8.27
CA ASP A 54 10.28 -8.80 -9.61
C ASP A 54 9.83 -7.85 -10.73
N SER A 55 9.00 -6.84 -10.44
CA SER A 55 8.54 -5.91 -11.48
C SER A 55 9.57 -4.83 -11.83
N ASN A 56 9.34 -4.14 -12.94
CA ASN A 56 10.07 -2.92 -13.30
C ASN A 56 9.46 -1.64 -12.69
N VAL A 57 8.43 -1.76 -11.84
CA VAL A 57 7.84 -0.61 -11.15
C VAL A 57 8.52 -0.48 -9.80
N GLU A 58 9.38 0.53 -9.72
CA GLU A 58 10.12 0.92 -8.53
C GLU A 58 9.93 2.42 -8.26
N MET A 59 9.89 2.79 -6.99
CA MET A 59 9.89 4.19 -6.55
C MET A 59 10.64 4.33 -5.23
N SER A 60 11.32 5.46 -5.04
CA SER A 60 11.92 5.80 -3.75
C SER A 60 10.84 6.06 -2.71
N TRP A 61 11.20 5.91 -1.43
CA TRP A 61 10.33 6.30 -0.33
C TRP A 61 9.85 7.74 -0.44
N TYR A 62 10.74 8.66 -0.84
CA TYR A 62 10.38 10.06 -1.04
C TYR A 62 9.40 10.26 -2.21
N THR A 63 9.55 9.53 -3.32
CA THR A 63 8.55 9.55 -4.39
C THR A 63 7.23 8.94 -3.92
N PHE A 64 7.29 7.88 -3.11
CA PHE A 64 6.11 7.26 -2.52
C PHE A 64 5.39 8.21 -1.58
N GLY A 65 6.04 8.80 -0.58
CA GLY A 65 5.39 9.62 0.46
C GLY A 65 5.24 11.10 0.11
N GLY A 66 6.09 11.64 -0.77
CA GLY A 66 6.15 13.08 -1.05
C GLY A 66 6.43 13.89 0.22
N GLU A 67 5.77 15.03 0.37
CA GLU A 67 5.81 15.86 1.58
C GLU A 67 5.26 15.15 2.84
N TYR A 68 4.50 14.07 2.68
CA TYR A 68 3.90 13.30 3.78
C TYR A 68 4.68 12.02 4.11
N SER A 69 5.94 11.90 3.68
CA SER A 69 6.77 10.70 3.93
C SER A 69 6.81 10.31 5.40
N ASP A 70 6.93 11.30 6.28
CA ASP A 70 7.06 11.09 7.72
C ASP A 70 5.73 10.62 8.33
N ILE A 71 4.60 11.04 7.77
CA ILE A 71 3.27 10.58 8.19
C ILE A 71 3.11 9.10 7.84
N TYR A 72 3.44 8.69 6.61
CA TYR A 72 3.36 7.27 6.23
C TYR A 72 4.28 6.38 7.06
N GLU A 73 5.47 6.88 7.41
CA GLU A 73 6.37 6.18 8.31
C GLU A 73 5.78 6.07 9.73
N ALA A 74 5.26 7.17 10.27
CA ALA A 74 4.63 7.19 11.58
C ALA A 74 3.40 6.26 11.66
N LEU A 75 2.61 6.15 10.57
CA LEU A 75 1.46 5.25 10.50
C LEU A 75 1.87 3.78 10.63
N ILE A 76 2.94 3.34 9.96
CA ILE A 76 3.44 1.97 10.09
C ILE A 76 3.96 1.70 11.50
N ILE A 77 4.72 2.65 12.07
CA ILE A 77 5.23 2.54 13.44
C ILE A 77 4.08 2.44 14.45
N ALA A 78 3.08 3.32 14.32
CA ALA A 78 1.91 3.34 15.19
C ALA A 78 1.10 2.05 15.07
N TRP A 79 0.93 1.52 13.85
CA TRP A 79 0.27 0.25 13.61
C TRP A 79 1.02 -0.92 14.26
N CYS A 80 2.35 -1.01 14.08
CA CYS A 80 3.14 -2.06 14.73
C CYS A 80 3.01 -2.02 16.25
N LYS A 81 3.10 -0.83 16.86
CA LYS A 81 2.89 -0.65 18.31
C LYS A 81 1.50 -1.11 18.76
N LYS A 82 0.46 -0.77 17.98
CA LYS A 82 -0.92 -1.18 18.27
C LYS A 82 -1.10 -2.70 18.24
N MET A 83 -0.35 -3.39 17.38
CA MET A 83 -0.37 -4.84 17.22
C MET A 83 0.62 -5.59 18.13
N ASP A 84 1.29 -4.89 19.06
CA ASP A 84 2.33 -5.45 19.94
C ASP A 84 3.50 -6.08 19.15
N LEU A 85 3.88 -5.43 18.04
CA LEU A 85 4.98 -5.85 17.18
C LEU A 85 6.23 -4.98 17.41
N PRO A 86 7.45 -5.53 17.22
CA PRO A 86 8.67 -4.74 17.21
C PRO A 86 8.63 -3.58 16.21
N THR A 87 9.38 -2.51 16.50
CA THR A 87 9.52 -1.34 15.62
C THR A 87 10.94 -1.14 15.11
N ASP A 88 11.70 -2.23 15.00
CA ASP A 88 12.97 -2.23 14.29
C ASP A 88 12.77 -2.12 12.76
N GLU A 89 13.84 -1.77 12.04
CA GLU A 89 13.77 -1.50 10.60
C GLU A 89 13.29 -2.71 9.79
N GLU A 90 13.67 -3.93 10.17
CA GLU A 90 13.27 -5.15 9.47
C GLU A 90 11.76 -5.39 9.61
N THR A 91 11.25 -5.28 10.83
CA THR A 91 9.82 -5.45 11.12
C THR A 91 8.97 -4.39 10.41
N LEU A 92 9.38 -3.11 10.46
CA LEU A 92 8.67 -2.03 9.79
C LEU A 92 8.68 -2.21 8.26
N ALA A 93 9.83 -2.56 7.69
CA ALA A 93 9.96 -2.82 6.25
C ALA A 93 9.09 -4.01 5.80
N LYS A 94 9.05 -5.09 6.58
CA LYS A 94 8.22 -6.27 6.33
C LYS A 94 6.75 -5.89 6.30
N TYR A 95 6.24 -5.28 7.37
CA TYR A 95 4.81 -4.98 7.48
C TYR A 95 4.37 -3.90 6.50
N PHE A 96 5.20 -2.90 6.19
CA PHE A 96 4.91 -1.98 5.09
C PHE A 96 4.64 -2.72 3.78
N LYS A 97 5.52 -3.66 3.39
CA LYS A 97 5.38 -4.41 2.13
C LYS A 97 4.12 -5.31 2.15
N LEU A 98 3.87 -5.99 3.27
CA LEU A 98 2.68 -6.84 3.44
C LEU A 98 1.39 -6.02 3.35
N HIS A 99 1.33 -4.86 4.01
CA HIS A 99 0.19 -3.97 3.93
C HIS A 99 -0.04 -3.48 2.50
N LEU A 100 1.03 -3.06 1.82
CA LEU A 100 0.94 -2.57 0.45
C LEU A 100 0.38 -3.64 -0.50
N GLU A 101 0.92 -4.86 -0.48
CA GLU A 101 0.46 -5.97 -1.33
C GLU A 101 -0.99 -6.38 -1.01
N ARG A 102 -1.35 -6.45 0.28
CA ARG A 102 -2.73 -6.72 0.71
C ARG A 102 -3.70 -5.66 0.20
N GLY A 103 -3.35 -4.39 0.38
CA GLY A 103 -4.17 -3.26 -0.07
C GLY A 103 -4.39 -3.27 -1.57
N ILE A 104 -3.34 -3.55 -2.35
CA ILE A 104 -3.45 -3.68 -3.81
C ILE A 104 -4.40 -4.82 -4.17
N ALA A 105 -4.31 -5.95 -3.47
CA ALA A 105 -5.20 -7.08 -3.69
C ALA A 105 -6.68 -6.74 -3.39
N TYR A 106 -6.95 -6.02 -2.30
CA TYR A 106 -8.30 -5.61 -1.94
C TYR A 106 -8.88 -4.59 -2.92
N LEU A 107 -8.17 -3.49 -3.22
CA LEU A 107 -8.64 -2.47 -4.16
C LEU A 107 -8.91 -3.03 -5.57
N CYS A 108 -8.18 -4.09 -5.94
CA CYS A 108 -8.34 -4.76 -7.24
C CYS A 108 -9.24 -5.99 -7.19
N GLY A 109 -9.96 -6.22 -6.08
CA GLY A 109 -10.97 -7.26 -5.95
C GLY A 109 -12.04 -7.15 -7.04
N THR A 110 -12.60 -8.30 -7.42
CA THR A 110 -13.64 -8.37 -8.46
C THR A 110 -14.81 -7.47 -8.10
N ASN A 111 -15.17 -6.55 -9.00
CA ASN A 111 -16.25 -5.57 -8.82
C ASN A 111 -16.15 -4.66 -7.59
N PHE A 112 -15.00 -4.59 -6.92
CA PHE A 112 -14.82 -3.72 -5.75
C PHE A 112 -14.70 -2.25 -6.17
N ILE A 113 -13.66 -1.89 -6.93
CA ILE A 113 -13.53 -0.58 -7.56
C ILE A 113 -13.83 -0.72 -9.06
N LYS A 114 -14.75 0.07 -9.58
CA LYS A 114 -15.15 0.12 -11.00
C LYS A 114 -14.83 1.47 -11.64
N ASN A 115 -14.88 2.55 -10.86
CA ASN A 115 -14.59 3.90 -11.30
C ASN A 115 -13.86 4.70 -10.20
N LEU A 116 -13.63 6.00 -10.42
CA LEU A 116 -13.01 6.89 -9.44
C LEU A 116 -13.89 7.14 -8.22
N ASP A 117 -15.21 7.26 -8.40
CA ASP A 117 -16.14 7.55 -7.32
C ASP A 117 -16.17 6.42 -6.28
N ASP A 118 -16.13 5.16 -6.72
CA ASP A 118 -16.03 4.00 -5.82
C ASP A 118 -14.79 4.09 -4.92
N LEU A 119 -13.65 4.56 -5.45
CA LEU A 119 -12.43 4.73 -4.67
C LEU A 119 -12.57 5.85 -3.63
N LEU A 120 -13.23 6.96 -4.00
CA LEU A 120 -13.47 8.08 -3.11
C LEU A 120 -14.43 7.71 -1.97
N MET A 121 -15.44 6.88 -2.25
CA MET A 121 -16.37 6.41 -1.22
C MET A 121 -15.67 5.67 -0.07
N LEU A 122 -14.57 4.97 -0.32
CA LEU A 122 -13.77 4.33 0.73
C LEU A 122 -13.20 5.32 1.77
N SER A 123 -13.05 6.59 1.40
CA SER A 123 -12.55 7.63 2.33
C SER A 123 -13.63 8.25 3.20
N LEU A 124 -14.90 7.89 2.95
CA LEU A 124 -16.07 8.37 3.67
C LEU A 124 -16.66 7.32 4.62
N GLU A 125 -16.12 6.10 4.61
CA GLU A 125 -16.51 5.04 5.54
C GLU A 125 -15.85 5.31 6.91
N ASP A 126 -16.68 5.38 7.96
CA ASP A 126 -16.29 5.62 9.37
C ASP A 126 -15.69 4.37 10.06
#